data_AF-A0A0B3ADS1-F1
#
_entry.id   AF-A0A0B3ADS1-F1
#
_cell.length_a   1.000
_cell.length_b   1.000
_cell.length_c   1.000
_cell.angle_alpha   90.00
_cell.angle_beta   90.00
_cell.angle_gamma   90.00
#
_symmetry.space_group_name_H-M   'P 1'
#
loop_
_entity.id
_entity.type
_entity.pdbx_description
1 polymer ?
#
loop_
_entity_poly.entity_id
_entity_poly.type
_entity_poly.pdbx_seq_one_letter_code
_entity_poly.pdbx_strand_id
1 'polypeptide(L)' 'MMLVNLYNAKGEMYASALAKSVDCTYSHVVKILQEMQKSGLVNFEKTGRLKLLALTKLGAEVAESIEKVRQIL' A
#
# COMPACT_ATOMS: atom_id res chain seq x y z
N MET A 1 -0.04 -9.20 -3.07
CA MET A 1 -0.56 -8.69 -1.78
C MET A 1 -0.29 -7.20 -1.69
N MET A 2 -1.32 -6.35 -1.61
CA MET A 2 -1.17 -4.89 -1.78
C MET A 2 -0.25 -4.22 -0.75
N LEU A 3 -0.43 -4.52 0.55
CA LEU A 3 0.37 -3.94 1.62
C LEU A 3 1.85 -4.37 1.56
N VAL A 4 2.10 -5.65 1.30
CA VAL A 4 3.46 -6.21 1.15
C VAL A 4 4.17 -5.63 -0.07
N ASN A 5 3.45 -5.43 -1.18
CA ASN A 5 4.02 -4.78 -2.37
C ASN A 5 4.48 -3.34 -2.06
N LEU A 6 3.70 -2.58 -1.29
CA LEU A 6 4.10 -1.23 -0.85
C LEU A 6 5.33 -1.28 0.05
N TYR A 7 5.40 -2.25 0.97
CA TYR A 7 6.56 -2.44 1.84
C TYR A 7 7.85 -2.74 1.06
N ASN A 8 7.76 -3.62 0.07
CA ASN A 8 8.91 -4.03 -0.72
C ASN A 8 9.34 -2.99 -1.77
N ALA A 9 8.49 -2.03 -2.13
CA ALA A 9 8.78 -1.03 -3.15
C ALA A 9 9.81 0.04 -2.75
N LYS A 10 10.25 0.06 -1.48
CA LYS A 10 11.29 0.96 -0.95
C LYS A 10 11.07 2.45 -1.30
N GLY A 11 9.83 2.94 -1.22
CA GLY A 11 9.54 4.35 -1.45
C GLY A 11 8.06 4.63 -1.71
N GLU A 12 7.78 5.89 -2.00
CA GLU A 12 6.45 6.36 -2.36
C GLU A 12 6.00 5.74 -3.69
N MET A 13 4.77 5.24 -3.72
CA MET A 13 4.22 4.62 -4.93
C MET A 13 2.96 5.34 -5.39
N TYR A 14 2.80 5.47 -6.71
CA TYR A 14 1.54 5.90 -7.29
C TYR A 14 0.50 4.78 -7.22
N ALA A 15 -0.74 5.13 -6.87
CA ALA A 15 -1.85 4.18 -6.85
C ALA A 15 -2.09 3.51 -8.22
N SER A 16 -1.77 4.18 -9.32
CA SER A 16 -1.82 3.61 -10.67
C SER A 16 -0.75 2.55 -10.93
N ALA A 17 0.45 2.72 -10.38
CA ALA A 17 1.51 1.71 -10.45
C ALA A 17 1.17 0.50 -9.57
N LEU A 18 0.60 0.74 -8.39
CA LEU A 18 0.11 -0.31 -7.51
C LEU A 18 -1.00 -1.14 -8.17
N ALA A 19 -1.96 -0.49 -8.84
CA ALA A 19 -3.05 -1.18 -9.51
C ALA A 19 -2.56 -2.17 -10.58
N LYS A 20 -1.51 -1.80 -11.33
CA LYS A 20 -0.85 -2.70 -12.29
C LYS A 20 -0.16 -3.88 -11.61
N SER A 21 0.48 -3.67 -10.44
CA SER A 21 1.23 -4.72 -9.75
C SER A 21 0.35 -5.74 -9.03
N VAL A 22 -0.90 -5.38 -8.72
CA VAL A 22 -1.87 -6.28 -8.07
C VAL A 22 -2.97 -6.78 -9.02
N ASP A 23 -2.83 -6.53 -10.32
CA ASP A 23 -3.79 -6.92 -11.37
C ASP A 23 -5.25 -6.54 -11.03
N CYS A 24 -5.46 -5.28 -10.66
CA CYS A 24 -6.76 -4.78 -10.24
C CYS A 24 -7.08 -3.42 -10.89
N THR A 25 -8.36 -3.09 -11.04
CA THR A 25 -8.74 -1.79 -11.58
C THR A 25 -8.42 -0.67 -10.60
N TYR A 26 -8.08 0.50 -11.14
CA TYR A 26 -7.74 1.66 -10.33
C TYR A 26 -8.82 2.02 -9.30
N SER A 27 -10.10 1.97 -9.69
CA SER A 27 -11.22 2.31 -8.80
C SER A 27 -11.34 1.37 -7.60
N HIS A 28 -11.12 0.07 -7.80
CA HIS A 28 -11.10 -0.91 -6.69
C HIS A 28 -9.90 -0.69 -5.78
N VAL A 29 -8.72 -0.46 -6.37
CA VAL A 29 -7.49 -0.20 -5.60
C VAL A 29 -7.62 1.05 -4.74
N VAL A 30 -8.19 2.14 -5.27
CA VAL A 30 -8.42 3.36 -4.48
C VAL A 30 -9.37 3.11 -3.30
N LYS A 31 -10.45 2.33 -3.48
CA LYS A 31 -11.35 1.97 -2.37
C LYS A 31 -10.62 1.19 -1.28
N ILE A 32 -9.81 0.20 -1.65
CA ILE A 32 -9.02 -0.58 -0.70
C ILE A 32 -8.02 0.32 0.04
N LEU A 33 -7.31 1.18 -0.68
CA LEU A 33 -6.35 2.11 -0.09
C LEU A 33 -7.02 3.12 0.86
N GLN A 34 -8.25 3.54 0.58
CA GLN A 34 -9.03 4.39 1.50
C GLN A 34 -9.36 3.65 2.80
N GLU A 35 -9.74 2.38 2.75
CA GLU A 35 -9.95 1.57 3.96
C GLU A 35 -8.64 1.37 4.73
N MET A 36 -7.54 1.08 4.03
CA MET A 36 -6.22 0.97 4.65
C MET A 36 -5.78 2.27 5.32
N GLN A 37 -6.11 3.43 4.74
CA GLN A 37 -5.86 4.74 5.35
C GLN A 37 -6.71 4.94 6.61
N LYS A 38 -8.01 4.60 6.56
CA LYS A 38 -8.89 4.67 7.74
C LYS A 38 -8.38 3.78 8.88
N SER A 39 -7.81 2.61 8.56
CA SER A 39 -7.16 1.71 9.52
C SER A 39 -5.75 2.16 9.94
N GLY A 40 -5.26 3.29 9.44
CA GLY A 40 -3.95 3.84 9.81
C GLY A 40 -2.75 3.09 9.24
N LEU A 41 -2.92 2.31 8.16
CA LEU A 41 -1.85 1.51 7.54
C LEU A 41 -1.08 2.29 6.46
N VAL A 42 -1.74 3.22 5.77
CA VAL A 42 -1.13 4.01 4.69
C VAL A 42 -1.52 5.48 4.80
N ASN A 43 -0.67 6.35 4.27
CA ASN A 43 -0.95 7.77 4.09
C ASN A 43 -0.96 8.12 2.60
N PHE A 44 -1.84 9.06 2.24
CA PHE A 44 -1.77 9.73 0.95
C PHE A 44 -1.10 11.08 1.13
N GLU A 45 0.10 11.22 0.59
CA GLU A 45 0.80 12.50 0.53
C GLU A 45 0.33 13.24 -0.72
N LYS A 46 -0.21 14.45 -0.51
CA LYS A 46 -0.65 15.32 -1.60
C LYS A 46 0.53 16.17 -2.06
N THR A 47 1.09 15.82 -3.21
CA THR A 47 2.04 16.67 -3.92
C THR A 47 1.34 17.20 -5.18
N GLY A 48 0.58 18.28 -5.02
CA GLY A 48 -0.27 18.83 -6.09
C GLY A 48 -1.46 17.93 -6.45
N ARG A 49 -1.59 17.58 -7.74
CA ARG A 49 -2.62 16.63 -8.24
C ARG A 49 -2.24 15.16 -8.00
N LEU A 50 -0.98 14.90 -7.68
CA LEU A 50 -0.44 13.56 -7.47
C LEU A 50 -0.61 13.17 -6.00
N LYS A 51 -1.19 11.99 -5.76
CA LYS A 51 -1.23 11.36 -4.45
C LYS A 51 -0.17 10.27 -4.43
N LEU A 52 0.91 10.54 -3.72
CA LEU A 52 1.94 9.55 -3.43
C LEU A 52 1.48 8.73 -2.22
N LEU A 53 1.71 7.43 -2.27
CA LEU A 53 1.24 6.50 -1.25
C LEU A 53 2.43 6.01 -0.44
N ALA A 54 2.35 6.21 0.87
CA ALA A 54 3.39 5.83 1.82
C ALA A 54 2.81 4.93 2.91
N LEU A 55 3.61 4.00 3.42
CA LEU A 55 3.25 3.23 4.61
C LEU A 55 3.39 4.10 5.85
N THR A 56 2.45 3.94 6.79
CA THR A 56 2.68 4.41 8.15
C THR A 56 3.63 3.45 8.87
N LYS A 57 4.08 3.83 10.07
CA LYS A 57 4.82 2.92 10.95
C LYS A 57 4.04 1.62 11.21
N LEU A 58 2.75 1.75 11.56
CA LEU A 58 1.85 0.61 11.78
C LEU A 58 1.73 -0.25 10.52
N GLY A 59 1.55 0.37 9.35
CA GLY A 59 1.46 -0.35 8.09
C GLY A 59 2.72 -1.15 7.77
N ALA A 60 3.90 -0.60 8.06
CA ALA A 60 5.17 -1.29 7.89
C ALA A 60 5.32 -2.50 8.83
N GLU A 61 4.98 -2.35 10.11
CA GLU A 61 5.01 -3.45 11.10
C GLU A 61 4.05 -4.60 10.72
N VAL A 62 2.84 -4.25 10.26
CA VAL A 62 1.86 -5.24 9.78
C VAL A 62 2.36 -5.92 8.50
N ALA A 63 2.92 -5.17 7.54
CA ALA A 63 3.45 -5.73 6.31
C ALA A 63 4.61 -6.72 6.58
N GLU A 64 5.53 -6.35 7.48
CA GLU A 64 6.62 -7.20 7.93
C GLU A 64 6.11 -8.49 8.57
N SER A 65 5.08 -8.40 9.41
CA SER A 65 4.46 -9.56 10.05
C SER A 65 3.83 -10.51 9.03
N ILE A 66 3.14 -9.97 8.02
CA ILE A 66 2.58 -10.76 6.91
C ILE A 66 3.70 -11.44 6.11
N GLU A 67 4.81 -10.75 5.85
CA GLU A 67 5.95 -11.30 5.13
C GLU A 67 6.61 -12.45 5.90
N LYS A 68 6.75 -12.33 7.23
CA LYS A 68 7.22 -13.43 8.10
C LYS A 68 6.31 -14.65 8.00
N VAL A 69 4.99 -14.46 8.03
CA VAL A 69 4.01 -15.54 7.85
C VAL A 69 4.14 -16.18 6.47
N ARG A 70 4.39 -15.39 5.42
CA ARG A 70 4.58 -15.88 4.05
C ARG A 70 5.83 -16.75 3.90
N GLN A 71 6.88 -16.53 4.70
CA GLN A 71 8.11 -17.30 4.63
C GLN A 71 8.01 -18.68 5.29
N ILE A 72 6.99 -18.90 6.13
CA ILE A 72 6.75 -20.16 6.86
C ILE A 72 5.60 -20.99 6.27
N LEU A 73 4.85 -20.44 5.31
CA LEU A 73 3.79 -21.11 4.54
C LEU A 73 4.31 -21.50 3.16
#